data_AF-A0ABD5DVA8-F1
#
_entry.id   AF-A0ABD5DVA8-F1
#
_cell.length_a   1.000
_cell.length_b   1.000
_cell.length_c   1.000
_cell.angle_alpha   90.00
_cell.angle_beta   90.00
_cell.angle_gamma   90.00
#
_symmetry.space_group_name_H-M   'P 1'
#
loop_
_entity.id
_entity.type
_entity.pdbx_description
1 polymer ?
#
loop_
_entity_poly.entity_id
_entity_poly.type
_entity_poly.pdbx_seq_one_letter_code
_entity_poly.pdbx_strand_id
1 'polypeptide(L)'
;SWAMVTDRLAWSERTADWIRQAVAIDMPLFGVCYGHQLMAHALGGEVAYHPGGRESGSQTITLSPWGVDDPLLSGLPATFPAHLSHLQTVTRLPEGATVLAASAHDPHQIVRYGPHAVSTQFHPEFTAP
;
A
#
# COMPACT_ATOMS: atom_id res chain seq x y z
N SER A 1 19.10 6.79 1.21
CA SER A 1 19.12 5.31 1.22
C SER A 1 18.03 4.84 0.28
N TRP A 2 18.33 3.97 -0.69
CA TRP A 2 17.37 3.41 -1.66
C TRP A 2 17.02 1.96 -1.29
N ALA A 3 16.65 1.74 -0.04
CA ALA A 3 16.35 0.39 0.44
C ALA A 3 15.02 -0.10 -0.15
N MET A 4 15.01 -1.35 -0.57
CA MET A 4 13.84 -2.07 -1.06
C MET A 4 13.38 -3.09 -0.02
N VAL A 5 12.09 -3.45 -0.01
CA VAL A 5 11.59 -4.47 0.93
C VAL A 5 12.27 -5.81 0.65
N THR A 6 12.54 -6.10 -0.62
CA THR A 6 13.26 -7.33 -1.04
C THR A 6 14.72 -7.38 -0.58
N ASP A 7 15.32 -6.27 -0.14
CA ASP A 7 16.69 -6.28 0.38
C ASP A 7 16.77 -6.99 1.74
N ARG A 8 15.62 -7.14 2.44
CA ARG A 8 15.50 -7.83 3.73
C ARG A 8 16.52 -7.36 4.77
N LEU A 9 16.80 -6.06 4.78
CA LEU A 9 17.73 -5.46 5.72
C LEU A 9 17.24 -5.68 7.16
N ALA A 10 18.16 -5.96 8.09
CA ALA A 10 17.79 -6.35 9.46
C ALA A 10 16.89 -5.34 10.19
N TRP A 11 17.00 -4.05 9.90
CA TRP A 11 16.09 -3.04 10.46
C TRP A 11 14.68 -3.13 9.86
N SER A 12 14.56 -3.51 8.59
CA SER A 12 13.28 -3.64 7.89
C SER A 12 12.51 -4.86 8.41
N GLU A 13 13.21 -5.98 8.58
CA GLU A 13 12.63 -7.20 9.16
C GLU A 13 12.15 -6.98 10.59
N ARG A 14 12.91 -6.25 11.43
CA ARG A 14 12.45 -5.87 12.78
C ARG A 14 11.22 -4.96 12.74
N THR A 15 11.14 -4.07 11.75
CA THR A 15 9.94 -3.24 11.56
C THR A 15 8.76 -4.09 11.09
N ALA A 16 8.97 -5.09 10.22
CA ALA A 16 7.93 -6.05 9.84
C ALA A 16 7.44 -6.87 11.05
N ASP A 17 8.33 -7.28 11.95
CA ASP A 17 7.97 -7.91 13.21
C ASP A 17 7.07 -7.01 14.07
N TRP A 18 7.45 -5.75 14.21
CA TRP A 18 6.67 -4.77 14.95
C TRP A 18 5.30 -4.50 14.31
N ILE A 19 5.22 -4.41 12.98
CA ILE A 19 3.95 -4.26 12.25
C ILE A 19 3.02 -5.43 12.58
N ARG A 20 3.52 -6.67 12.58
CA ARG A 20 2.71 -7.83 12.97
C ARG A 20 2.16 -7.72 14.39
N GLN A 21 3.00 -7.30 15.33
CA GLN A 21 2.59 -7.12 16.72
C GLN A 21 1.55 -5.99 16.86
N ALA A 22 1.74 -4.88 16.15
CA ALA A 22 0.82 -3.75 16.14
C ALA A 22 -0.56 -4.13 15.56
N VAL A 23 -0.59 -4.87 14.45
CA VAL A 23 -1.85 -5.39 13.87
C VAL A 23 -2.54 -6.38 14.82
N ALA A 24 -1.78 -7.24 15.50
CA ALA A 24 -2.33 -8.23 16.43
C ALA A 24 -3.03 -7.63 17.66
N ILE A 25 -2.77 -6.36 17.97
CA ILE A 25 -3.43 -5.60 19.06
C ILE A 25 -4.41 -4.55 18.52
N ASP A 26 -4.83 -4.65 17.26
CA ASP A 26 -5.74 -3.72 16.59
C ASP A 26 -5.26 -2.25 16.60
N MET A 27 -3.94 -2.02 16.66
CA MET A 27 -3.39 -0.67 16.61
C MET A 27 -3.68 -0.01 15.25
N PRO A 28 -4.16 1.24 15.20
CA PRO A 28 -4.32 1.96 13.95
C PRO A 28 -2.98 2.11 13.21
N LEU A 29 -2.93 1.63 11.97
CA LEU A 29 -1.76 1.68 11.11
C LEU A 29 -2.13 2.18 9.72
N PHE A 30 -1.30 3.10 9.22
CA PHE A 30 -1.38 3.60 7.86
C PHE A 30 -0.01 3.55 7.19
N GLY A 31 0.16 2.68 6.20
CA GLY A 31 1.42 2.50 5.48
C GLY A 31 1.45 3.27 4.16
N VAL A 32 2.52 4.00 3.87
CA VAL A 32 2.68 4.75 2.61
C VAL A 32 3.89 4.25 1.84
N CYS A 33 3.72 3.98 0.55
CA CYS A 33 4.76 3.56 -0.40
C CYS A 33 5.59 2.37 0.12
N TYR A 34 6.80 2.60 0.65
CA TYR A 34 7.58 1.54 1.30
C TYR A 34 6.80 0.89 2.46
N GLY A 35 6.06 1.68 3.25
CA GLY A 35 5.21 1.18 4.33
C GLY A 35 4.08 0.29 3.82
N HIS A 36 3.50 0.60 2.65
CA HIS A 36 2.50 -0.27 2.01
C HIS A 36 3.08 -1.64 1.66
N GLN A 37 4.25 -1.65 1.03
CA GLN A 37 4.97 -2.87 0.68
C GLN A 37 5.37 -3.66 1.93
N LEU A 38 5.94 -2.98 2.94
CA LEU A 38 6.38 -3.63 4.17
C LEU A 38 5.20 -4.19 4.97
N MET A 39 4.06 -3.51 5.01
CA MET A 39 2.84 -4.03 5.64
C MET A 39 2.36 -5.29 4.94
N ALA A 40 2.30 -5.30 3.60
CA ALA A 40 1.95 -6.51 2.85
C ALA A 40 2.91 -7.67 3.15
N HIS A 41 4.23 -7.41 3.12
CA HIS A 41 5.25 -8.40 3.44
C HIS A 41 5.10 -8.94 4.88
N ALA A 42 4.97 -8.03 5.86
CA ALA A 42 4.86 -8.38 7.27
C ALA A 42 3.67 -9.30 7.54
N LEU A 43 2.57 -9.11 6.81
CA LEU A 43 1.31 -9.84 6.99
C LEU A 43 1.20 -11.10 6.10
N GLY A 44 2.28 -11.50 5.42
CA GLY A 44 2.35 -12.76 4.65
C GLY A 44 2.15 -12.63 3.14
N GLY A 45 2.07 -11.40 2.63
CA GLY A 45 2.07 -11.10 1.20
C GLY A 45 3.48 -11.18 0.59
N GLU A 46 3.54 -10.96 -0.72
CA GLU A 46 4.80 -10.90 -1.48
C GLU A 46 5.00 -9.53 -2.09
N VAL A 47 6.26 -9.06 -2.06
CA VAL A 47 6.71 -7.83 -2.69
C VAL A 47 7.86 -8.15 -3.63
N ALA A 48 7.82 -7.59 -4.83
CA ALA A 48 8.89 -7.69 -5.80
C ALA A 48 8.94 -6.43 -6.69
N TYR A 49 9.93 -6.35 -7.56
CA TYR A 49 9.93 -5.34 -8.62
C TYR A 49 8.69 -5.51 -9.51
N HIS A 50 8.02 -4.41 -9.79
CA HIS A 50 6.84 -4.42 -10.65
C HIS A 50 7.23 -4.90 -12.06
N PRO A 51 6.55 -5.91 -12.65
CA PRO A 51 6.94 -6.48 -13.94
C PRO A 51 6.84 -5.49 -15.10
N GLY A 52 5.94 -4.51 -15.00
CA GLY A 52 5.83 -3.38 -15.94
C GLY A 52 6.87 -2.27 -15.72
N GLY A 53 7.78 -2.40 -14.75
CA GLY A 53 8.75 -1.37 -14.40
C GLY A 53 8.17 -0.26 -13.50
N ARG A 54 8.89 0.87 -13.43
CA ARG A 54 8.61 2.00 -12.53
C ARG A 54 7.26 2.66 -12.82
N GLU A 55 6.50 2.94 -11.76
CA GLU A 55 5.38 3.89 -11.82
C GLU A 55 5.83 5.22 -11.19
N SER A 56 5.68 6.32 -11.91
CA SER A 56 6.11 7.64 -11.43
C SER A 56 5.21 8.77 -11.93
N GLY A 57 5.12 9.85 -11.16
CA GLY A 57 4.36 11.05 -11.52
C GLY A 57 2.91 11.00 -11.02
N SER A 58 2.09 11.95 -11.49
CA SER A 58 0.66 11.98 -11.18
C SER A 58 -0.08 10.97 -12.05
N GLN A 59 -0.67 9.95 -11.42
CA GLN A 59 -1.48 8.92 -12.09
C GLN A 59 -2.91 8.96 -11.59
N THR A 60 -3.80 8.35 -12.36
CA THR A 60 -5.20 8.20 -11.98
C THR A 60 -5.38 6.97 -11.10
N ILE A 61 -5.94 7.16 -9.91
CA ILE A 61 -6.35 6.11 -8.97
C ILE A 61 -7.86 5.95 -9.06
N THR A 62 -8.32 4.70 -9.14
CA THR A 62 -9.75 4.35 -9.19
C THR A 62 -10.09 3.43 -8.04
N LEU A 63 -11.11 3.81 -7.27
CA LEU A 63 -11.63 2.99 -6.17
C LEU A 63 -12.28 1.72 -6.73
N SER A 64 -12.07 0.59 -6.05
CA SER A 64 -12.85 -0.63 -6.26
C SER A 64 -14.25 -0.46 -5.64
N PRO A 65 -15.21 -1.37 -5.91
CA PRO A 65 -16.49 -1.36 -5.19
C PRO A 65 -16.32 -1.35 -3.67
N TRP A 66 -15.36 -2.13 -3.15
CA TRP A 66 -15.01 -2.13 -1.73
C TRP A 66 -14.45 -0.80 -1.24
N GLY A 67 -13.68 -0.10 -2.07
CA GLY A 67 -13.16 1.23 -1.75
C GLY A 67 -14.23 2.32 -1.74
N VAL A 68 -15.22 2.24 -2.64
CA VAL A 68 -16.36 3.17 -2.65
C VAL A 68 -17.18 3.06 -1.37
N ASP A 69 -17.36 1.84 -0.86
CA ASP A 69 -18.11 1.57 0.36
C ASP A 69 -17.27 1.72 1.65
N ASP A 70 -15.96 2.01 1.54
CA ASP A 70 -15.07 2.09 2.70
C ASP A 70 -15.23 3.44 3.45
N PRO A 71 -15.53 3.42 4.77
CA PRO A 71 -15.72 4.65 5.54
C PRO A 71 -14.50 5.58 5.58
N LEU A 72 -13.28 5.05 5.45
CA LEU A 72 -12.06 5.87 5.41
C LEU A 72 -11.99 6.71 4.12
N LEU A 73 -12.65 6.26 3.06
CA LEU A 73 -12.56 6.83 1.71
C LEU A 73 -13.82 7.59 1.30
N SER A 74 -14.83 7.69 2.16
CA SER A 74 -16.17 8.23 1.83
C SER A 74 -16.17 9.69 1.35
N GLY A 75 -15.10 10.45 1.59
CA GLY A 75 -14.93 11.83 1.11
C GLY A 75 -14.22 11.95 -0.23
N LEU A 76 -13.72 10.84 -0.79
CA LEU A 76 -12.98 10.83 -2.04
C LEU A 76 -13.91 10.57 -3.23
N PRO A 77 -13.67 11.20 -4.40
CA PRO A 77 -14.33 10.77 -5.62
C PRO A 77 -13.89 9.35 -6.00
N ALA A 78 -14.72 8.63 -6.76
CA ALA A 78 -14.41 7.28 -7.23
C ALA A 78 -13.10 7.20 -8.05
N THR A 79 -12.69 8.32 -8.64
CA THR A 79 -11.45 8.46 -9.39
C THR A 79 -10.78 9.78 -9.02
N PHE A 80 -9.48 9.74 -8.71
CA PHE A 80 -8.69 10.93 -8.35
C PHE A 80 -7.24 10.82 -8.81
N PRO A 81 -6.56 11.96 -9.04
CA PRO A 81 -5.12 11.95 -9.29
C PRO A 81 -4.33 11.74 -7.99
N ALA A 82 -3.26 10.95 -8.04
CA ALA A 82 -2.31 10.80 -6.94
C ALA A 82 -0.87 10.66 -7.46
N HIS A 83 0.10 11.09 -6.66
CA HIS A 83 1.51 11.05 -7.05
C HIS A 83 2.17 9.73 -6.63
N LEU A 84 2.93 9.15 -7.56
CA LEU A 84 3.60 7.87 -7.40
C LEU A 84 5.09 7.99 -7.68
N SER A 85 5.88 7.15 -7.02
CA SER A 85 7.31 6.99 -7.27
C SER A 85 7.78 5.66 -6.68
N HIS A 86 7.53 4.55 -7.39
CA HIS A 86 7.90 3.22 -6.91
C HIS A 86 8.43 2.30 -8.02
N LEU A 87 9.29 1.37 -7.60
CA LEU A 87 9.84 0.29 -8.44
C LEU A 87 9.31 -1.08 -8.03
N GLN A 88 8.87 -1.21 -6.78
CA GLN A 88 8.36 -2.45 -6.20
C GLN A 88 6.86 -2.33 -5.95
N THR A 89 6.20 -3.47 -5.99
CA THR A 89 4.77 -3.61 -5.81
C THR A 89 4.48 -4.82 -4.94
N VAL A 90 3.27 -4.86 -4.38
CA VAL A 90 2.72 -6.08 -3.82
C VAL A 90 2.32 -7.01 -4.97
N THR A 91 3.02 -8.12 -5.14
CA THR A 91 2.72 -9.11 -6.19
C THR A 91 1.70 -10.15 -5.73
N ARG A 92 1.60 -10.38 -4.42
CA ARG A 92 0.56 -11.20 -3.80
C ARG A 92 0.09 -10.56 -2.51
N LEU A 93 -1.22 -10.37 -2.39
CA LEU A 93 -1.82 -9.86 -1.16
C LEU A 93 -1.70 -10.91 -0.03
N PRO A 94 -1.53 -10.47 1.23
CA PRO A 94 -1.72 -11.35 2.37
C PRO A 94 -3.17 -11.83 2.46
N GLU A 95 -3.38 -12.96 3.13
CA GLU A 95 -4.72 -13.52 3.34
C GLU A 95 -5.63 -12.52 4.08
N GLY A 96 -6.88 -12.42 3.63
CA GLY A 96 -7.89 -11.52 4.21
C GLY A 96 -7.76 -10.04 3.81
N ALA A 97 -6.70 -9.64 3.11
CA ALA A 97 -6.57 -8.27 2.63
C ALA A 97 -7.53 -7.97 1.46
N THR A 98 -8.02 -6.72 1.43
CA THR A 98 -8.96 -6.24 0.41
C THR A 98 -8.36 -5.06 -0.34
N VAL A 99 -8.45 -5.10 -1.67
CA VAL A 99 -8.05 -3.99 -2.54
C VAL A 99 -9.16 -2.95 -2.58
N LEU A 100 -8.84 -1.73 -2.17
CA LEU A 100 -9.76 -0.60 -2.16
C LEU A 100 -9.55 0.31 -3.38
N ALA A 101 -8.38 0.31 -4.01
CA ALA A 101 -8.15 1.08 -5.23
C ALA A 101 -6.98 0.54 -6.06
N ALA A 102 -6.97 0.87 -7.34
CA ALA A 102 -5.95 0.51 -8.32
C ALA A 102 -5.60 1.69 -9.25
N SER A 103 -4.47 1.60 -9.93
CA SER A 103 -4.15 2.39 -11.12
C SER A 103 -4.21 1.50 -12.36
N ALA A 104 -4.00 2.07 -13.55
CA ALA A 104 -3.86 1.27 -14.76
C ALA A 104 -2.59 0.40 -14.78
N HIS A 105 -1.57 0.78 -13.99
CA HIS A 105 -0.27 0.10 -13.95
C HIS A 105 -0.21 -0.93 -12.81
N ASP A 106 -0.73 -0.59 -11.64
CA ASP A 106 -0.62 -1.40 -10.42
C ASP A 106 -2.00 -1.64 -9.77
N PRO A 107 -2.40 -2.90 -9.55
CA PRO A 107 -3.71 -3.24 -9.00
C PRO A 107 -3.86 -2.97 -7.51
N HIS A 108 -2.81 -2.63 -6.76
CA HIS A 108 -2.82 -2.60 -5.29
C HIS A 108 -2.54 -1.21 -4.70
N GLN A 109 -3.19 -0.17 -5.23
CA GLN A 109 -2.93 1.22 -4.84
C GLN A 109 -3.41 1.59 -3.44
N ILE A 110 -4.52 1.00 -2.99
CA ILE A 110 -4.97 1.06 -1.59
C ILE A 110 -5.35 -0.34 -1.14
N VAL A 111 -4.79 -0.80 -0.03
CA VAL A 111 -5.04 -2.12 0.53
C VAL A 111 -5.45 -2.00 2.00
N ARG A 112 -6.54 -2.69 2.35
CA ARG A 112 -6.97 -2.87 3.74
C ARG A 112 -6.58 -4.25 4.22
N TYR A 113 -5.98 -4.32 5.41
CA TYR A 113 -5.56 -5.57 6.05
C TYR A 113 -6.43 -5.94 7.25
N GLY A 114 -7.29 -5.03 7.69
CA GLY A 114 -8.19 -5.21 8.83
C GLY A 114 -8.97 -3.92 9.13
N PRO A 115 -9.69 -3.87 10.26
CA PRO A 115 -10.52 -2.70 10.62
C PRO A 115 -9.70 -1.39 10.74
N HIS A 116 -8.49 -1.47 11.28
CA HIS A 116 -7.66 -0.31 11.60
C HIS A 116 -6.31 -0.26 10.85
N ALA A 117 -6.06 -1.19 9.92
CA ALA A 117 -4.82 -1.27 9.17
C ALA A 117 -5.07 -1.11 7.67
N VAL A 118 -4.61 0.00 7.10
CA VAL A 118 -4.74 0.36 5.68
C VAL A 118 -3.40 0.85 5.14
N SER A 119 -3.17 0.76 3.84
CA SER A 119 -1.98 1.32 3.22
C SER A 119 -2.25 1.85 1.82
N THR A 120 -1.37 2.73 1.34
CA THR A 120 -1.39 3.29 0.00
C THR A 120 -0.03 3.15 -0.69
N GLN A 121 -0.02 2.74 -1.96
CA GLN A 121 1.21 2.69 -2.76
C GLN A 121 1.60 4.08 -3.26
N PHE A 122 0.62 4.94 -3.57
CA PHE A 122 0.83 6.36 -3.85
C PHE A 122 1.14 7.16 -2.58
N HIS A 123 1.57 8.41 -2.77
CA HIS A 123 1.91 9.37 -1.73
C HIS A 123 0.74 10.35 -1.49
N PRO A 124 -0.20 10.06 -0.56
CA PRO A 124 -1.30 10.96 -0.23
C PRO A 124 -0.84 12.27 0.41
N GLU A 125 0.38 12.31 0.95
CA GLU A 125 0.98 13.48 1.57
C GLU A 125 1.42 14.55 0.56
N PHE A 126 1.51 14.19 -0.72
CA PHE A 126 1.79 15.16 -1.76
C PHE A 126 0.49 15.82 -2.21
N THR A 127 0.41 17.12 -2.01
CA THR A 127 -0.60 17.95 -2.66
C THR A 127 -0.20 18.21 -4.10
N ALA A 128 -1.17 18.21 -5.02
CA ALA A 128 -0.94 18.82 -6.32
C ALA A 128 -0.46 20.27 -6.13
N PRO A 129 0.47 20.76 -6.96
CA PRO A 129 0.81 22.19 -6.96
C PRO A 129 -0.42 23.06 -7.29
#